data_AF-X1NC75-F1
#
_entry.id   AF-X1NC75-F1
#
_cell.length_a   1.000
_cell.length_b   1.000
_cell.length_c   1.000
_cell.angle_alpha   90.00
_cell.angle_beta   90.00
_cell.angle_gamma   90.00
#
_symmetry.space_group_name_H-M   'P 1'
#
loop_
_entity.id
_entity.type
_entity.pdbx_description
1 polymer ?
#
loop_
_entity_poly.entity_id
_entity_poly.type
_entity_poly.pdbx_seq_one_letter_code
_entity_poly.pdbx_strand_id
1 'polypeptide(L)'
;MNREEAYQLIKGEVKNKNLIKHMLAVEAIMKALAKKLGEDEEKWGLTGLLHDIDYEITVKDPHKHSIVGANMLKEIGLDDEIVNAVRAHNDMHKIKRITPLEKL
;
A
#
# COMPACT_ATOMS: atom_id res chain seq x y z
N MET A 1 -13.53 2.21 0.39
CA MET A 1 -13.01 2.12 -0.99
C MET A 1 -13.02 0.66 -1.40
N ASN A 2 -13.49 0.35 -2.60
CA ASN A 2 -13.42 -0.99 -3.18
C ASN A 2 -12.19 -1.16 -4.09
N ARG A 3 -11.91 -2.39 -4.51
CA ARG A 3 -10.74 -2.74 -5.32
C ARG A 3 -10.69 -2.04 -6.69
N GLU A 4 -11.83 -1.80 -7.31
CA GLU A 4 -11.87 -1.10 -8.61
C GLU A 4 -11.55 0.39 -8.46
N GLU A 5 -12.08 1.03 -7.42
CA GLU A 5 -11.75 2.42 -7.07
C GLU A 5 -10.24 2.57 -6.79
N ALA A 6 -9.65 1.65 -6.01
CA ALA A 6 -8.22 1.61 -5.76
C ALA A 6 -7.40 1.44 -7.05
N TYR A 7 -7.86 0.59 -7.96
CA TYR A 7 -7.19 0.37 -9.24
C TYR A 7 -7.23 1.62 -10.14
N GLN A 8 -8.36 2.33 -10.20
CA GLN A 8 -8.45 3.58 -10.95
C GLN A 8 -7.58 4.68 -10.32
N LEU A 9 -7.52 4.74 -8.99
CA LEU A 9 -6.65 5.65 -8.26
C LEU A 9 -5.17 5.44 -8.66
N ILE A 10 -4.65 4.21 -8.61
CA ILE A 10 -3.24 3.97 -8.96
C ILE A 10 -2.95 4.24 -10.44
N LYS A 11 -3.92 4.09 -11.35
CA LYS A 11 -3.75 4.50 -12.76
C LYS A 11 -3.72 6.03 -12.92
N GLY A 12 -4.37 6.74 -12.01
CA GLY A 12 -4.33 8.20 -11.89
C GLY A 12 -2.97 8.70 -11.43
N GLU A 13 -2.41 8.09 -10.39
CA GLU A 13 -1.17 8.52 -9.73
C GLU A 13 0.11 7.95 -10.36
N VAL A 14 0.08 6.70 -10.82
CA VAL A 14 1.25 5.97 -11.32
C VAL A 14 1.20 5.82 -12.83
N LYS A 15 2.24 6.24 -13.56
CA LYS A 15 2.32 6.14 -15.04
C LYS A 15 3.17 4.98 -15.52
N ASN A 16 4.07 4.49 -14.70
CA ASN A 16 4.96 3.38 -14.99
C ASN A 16 4.17 2.07 -14.94
N LYS A 17 3.98 1.46 -16.12
CA LYS A 17 3.27 0.19 -16.28
C LYS A 17 3.92 -0.96 -15.52
N ASN A 18 5.24 -0.96 -15.34
CA ASN A 18 5.92 -2.00 -14.58
C ASN A 18 5.69 -1.84 -13.08
N LEU A 19 5.60 -0.60 -12.59
CA LEU A 19 5.25 -0.34 -11.19
C LEU A 19 3.79 -0.74 -10.90
N ILE A 20 2.85 -0.43 -11.82
CA ILE A 20 1.46 -0.92 -11.70
C ILE A 20 1.43 -2.45 -11.65
N LYS A 21 2.20 -3.15 -12.49
CA LYS A 21 2.29 -4.62 -12.45
C LYS A 21 2.85 -5.14 -11.13
N HIS A 22 3.85 -4.46 -10.56
CA HIS A 22 4.39 -4.77 -9.24
C HIS A 22 3.29 -4.64 -8.17
N MET A 23 2.58 -3.52 -8.13
CA MET A 23 1.48 -3.28 -7.18
C MET A 23 0.36 -4.34 -7.31
N LEU A 24 0.00 -4.75 -8.53
CA LEU A 24 -0.94 -5.84 -8.78
C LEU A 24 -0.41 -7.22 -8.31
N ALA A 25 0.89 -7.47 -8.45
CA ALA A 25 1.50 -8.70 -7.95
C ALA A 25 1.50 -8.73 -6.41
N VAL A 26 1.79 -7.60 -5.77
CA VAL A 26 1.73 -7.47 -4.30
C VAL A 26 0.29 -7.60 -3.80
N GLU A 27 -0.72 -7.04 -4.48
CA GLU A 27 -2.15 -7.30 -4.20
C GLU A 27 -2.44 -8.82 -4.11
N ALA A 28 -1.99 -9.59 -5.10
CA ALA A 28 -2.22 -11.03 -5.16
C ALA A 28 -1.50 -11.78 -4.03
N ILE A 29 -0.25 -11.40 -3.74
CA ILE A 29 0.53 -11.98 -2.64
C ILE A 29 -0.15 -11.71 -1.30
N MET A 30 -0.57 -10.47 -1.05
CA MET A 30 -1.21 -10.07 0.20
C MET A 30 -2.54 -10.80 0.42
N LYS A 31 -3.36 -10.99 -0.62
CA LYS A 31 -4.56 -11.83 -0.55
C LYS A 31 -4.25 -13.27 -0.16
N ALA A 32 -3.24 -13.87 -0.79
CA ALA A 32 -2.83 -15.24 -0.48
C ALA A 32 -2.29 -15.37 0.97
N LEU A 33 -1.55 -14.38 1.46
CA LEU A 33 -1.07 -14.35 2.85
C LEU A 33 -2.21 -14.17 3.84
N ALA A 34 -3.15 -13.26 3.57
CA ALA A 34 -4.31 -13.03 4.42
C ALA A 34 -5.12 -14.31 4.59
N LYS A 35 -5.40 -15.01 3.48
CA LYS A 35 -6.08 -16.31 3.49
C LYS A 35 -5.34 -17.35 4.35
N LYS A 36 -4.02 -17.41 4.25
CA LYS A 36 -3.19 -18.36 5.02
C LYS A 36 -3.19 -18.03 6.52
N LEU A 37 -3.29 -16.75 6.86
CA LEU A 37 -3.24 -16.25 8.24
C LEU A 37 -4.63 -16.13 8.89
N GLY A 38 -5.71 -16.32 8.12
CA GLY A 38 -7.08 -16.15 8.60
C GLY A 38 -7.50 -14.67 8.74
N GLU A 39 -6.87 -13.80 7.95
CA GLU A 39 -7.06 -12.35 7.95
C GLU A 39 -7.97 -11.90 6.80
N ASP A 40 -8.33 -10.61 6.79
CA ASP A 40 -9.18 -10.00 5.76
C ASP A 40 -8.47 -9.86 4.40
N GLU A 41 -8.83 -10.74 3.45
CA GLU A 41 -8.26 -10.76 2.09
C GLU A 41 -8.47 -9.44 1.34
N GLU A 42 -9.60 -8.76 1.52
CA GLU A 42 -9.88 -7.51 0.81
C GLU A 42 -9.00 -6.37 1.33
N LYS A 43 -8.93 -6.22 2.66
CA LYS A 43 -8.08 -5.21 3.31
C LYS A 43 -6.60 -5.40 2.96
N TRP A 44 -6.12 -6.64 3.00
CA TRP A 44 -4.74 -6.97 2.68
C TRP A 44 -4.44 -6.75 1.21
N GLY A 45 -5.35 -7.17 0.33
CA GLY A 45 -5.25 -6.90 -1.10
C GLY A 45 -5.17 -5.41 -1.41
N LEU A 46 -6.04 -4.59 -0.81
CA LEU A 46 -6.02 -3.13 -0.97
C LEU A 46 -4.70 -2.53 -0.48
N THR A 47 -4.17 -2.98 0.66
CA THR A 47 -2.87 -2.54 1.18
C THR A 47 -1.76 -2.83 0.18
N GLY A 48 -1.70 -4.06 -0.34
CA GLY A 48 -0.71 -4.42 -1.35
C GLY A 48 -0.86 -3.65 -2.66
N LEU A 49 -2.09 -3.37 -3.08
CA LEU A 49 -2.36 -2.60 -4.30
C LEU A 49 -1.91 -1.13 -4.18
N LEU A 50 -1.99 -0.55 -2.98
CA LEU A 50 -1.79 0.89 -2.76
C LEU A 50 -0.42 1.26 -2.16
N HIS A 51 0.39 0.30 -1.73
CA HIS A 51 1.61 0.56 -0.96
C HIS A 51 2.60 1.54 -1.61
N ASP A 52 2.79 1.44 -2.92
CA ASP A 52 3.74 2.24 -3.71
C ASP A 52 3.09 3.40 -4.47
N ILE A 53 1.89 3.84 -4.07
CA ILE A 53 1.15 4.91 -4.77
C ILE A 53 1.95 6.22 -4.92
N ASP A 54 2.89 6.49 -4.00
CA ASP A 54 3.73 7.68 -3.99
C ASP A 54 5.10 7.50 -4.64
N TYR A 55 5.43 6.30 -5.15
CA TYR A 55 6.80 5.96 -5.52
C TYR A 55 7.36 6.87 -6.64
N GLU A 56 6.56 7.19 -7.66
CA GLU A 56 7.02 8.02 -8.79
C GLU A 56 7.40 9.45 -8.37
N ILE A 57 6.66 10.02 -7.42
CA ILE A 57 6.90 11.38 -6.93
C ILE A 57 7.97 11.42 -5.83
N THR A 58 8.27 10.27 -5.20
CA THR A 58 9.28 10.13 -4.14
C THR A 58 10.59 9.50 -4.61
N VAL A 59 10.72 9.11 -5.88
CA VAL A 59 11.91 8.43 -6.42
C VAL A 59 13.23 9.18 -6.20
N LYS A 60 13.20 10.51 -6.12
CA LYS A 60 14.38 11.36 -5.86
C LYS A 60 14.68 11.56 -4.37
N ASP A 61 13.75 11.18 -3.50
CA ASP A 61 13.83 11.35 -2.06
C ASP A 61 13.17 10.15 -1.35
N PRO A 62 13.89 9.03 -1.23
CA PRO A 62 13.36 7.80 -0.62
C PRO A 62 12.92 7.98 0.84
N HIS A 63 13.36 9.04 1.53
CA HIS A 63 12.92 9.37 2.89
C HIS A 63 11.47 9.90 2.94
N LYS A 64 10.86 10.20 1.78
CA LYS A 64 9.45 10.57 1.71
C LYS A 64 8.54 9.41 1.34
N HIS A 65 9.08 8.42 0.63
CA HIS A 65 8.34 7.23 0.23
C HIS A 65 7.74 6.53 1.44
N SER A 66 6.52 6.00 1.27
CA SER A 66 5.60 5.45 2.27
C SER A 66 4.87 6.51 3.12
N ILE A 67 5.54 7.60 3.50
CA ILE A 67 4.90 8.67 4.31
C ILE A 67 3.95 9.48 3.44
N VAL A 68 4.39 9.86 2.23
CA VAL A 68 3.55 10.60 1.28
C VAL A 68 2.36 9.74 0.86
N GLY A 69 2.59 8.48 0.51
CA GLY A 69 1.54 7.54 0.13
C GLY A 69 0.51 7.35 1.24
N ALA A 70 0.96 7.11 2.47
CA ALA A 70 0.06 7.00 3.62
C ALA A 70 -0.77 8.28 3.84
N ASN A 71 -0.19 9.47 3.64
CA ASN A 71 -0.93 10.72 3.77
C ASN A 71 -1.98 10.88 2.66
N MET A 72 -1.65 10.56 1.40
CA MET A 72 -2.61 10.55 0.29
C MET A 72 -3.81 9.64 0.60
N LEU A 73 -3.55 8.43 1.10
CA LEU A 73 -4.59 7.46 1.46
C LEU A 73 -5.43 7.92 2.67
N LYS A 74 -4.81 8.62 3.62
CA LYS A 74 -5.52 9.20 4.76
C LYS A 74 -6.45 10.34 4.34
N GLU A 75 -6.00 11.21 3.43
CA GLU A 75 -6.78 12.35 2.95
C GLU A 75 -8.06 11.94 2.23
N ILE A 76 -8.04 10.79 1.55
CA ILE A 76 -9.23 10.21 0.89
C ILE A 76 -10.08 9.33 1.82
N GLY A 77 -9.76 9.29 3.12
CA GLY A 77 -10.56 8.61 4.14
C GLY A 77 -10.45 7.09 4.12
N LEU A 78 -9.30 6.53 3.73
CA LEU A 78 -9.07 5.09 3.79
C LEU A 78 -8.87 4.61 5.24
N ASP A 79 -9.14 3.32 5.47
CA ASP A 79 -8.99 2.66 6.77
C ASP A 79 -7.59 2.88 7.38
N ASP A 80 -7.56 3.24 8.67
CA ASP A 80 -6.33 3.59 9.38
C ASP A 80 -5.31 2.44 9.44
N GLU A 81 -5.76 1.18 9.46
CA GLU A 81 -4.87 0.02 9.47
C GLU A 81 -4.12 -0.10 8.14
N ILE A 82 -4.81 0.12 7.02
CA ILE A 82 -4.17 0.20 5.68
C ILE A 82 -3.19 1.37 5.65
N VAL A 83 -3.62 2.57 6.09
CA VAL A 83 -2.77 3.77 6.11
C VAL A 83 -1.50 3.54 6.93
N ASN A 84 -1.60 2.89 8.09
CA ASN A 84 -0.45 2.62 8.95
C ASN A 84 0.47 1.55 8.38
N ALA A 85 -0.09 0.49 7.76
CA ALA A 85 0.70 -0.51 7.06
C ALA A 85 1.48 0.10 5.89
N VAL A 86 0.82 0.92 5.06
CA VAL A 86 1.49 1.67 4.00
C VAL A 86 2.54 2.61 4.60
N ARG A 87 2.28 3.29 5.72
CA ARG A 87 3.29 4.17 6.34
C ARG A 87 4.52 3.40 6.83
N ALA A 88 4.33 2.17 7.32
CA ALA A 88 5.38 1.38 7.96
C ALA A 88 6.17 0.47 7.01
N HIS A 89 5.77 0.32 5.74
CA HIS A 89 6.41 -0.64 4.83
C HIS A 89 7.86 -0.26 4.48
N ASN A 90 8.20 1.03 4.48
CA ASN A 90 9.58 1.46 4.26
C ASN A 90 10.42 1.36 5.54
N ASP A 91 11.31 0.37 5.58
CA ASP A 91 12.21 0.06 6.70
C ASP A 91 13.13 1.22 7.12
N MET A 92 13.32 2.24 6.29
CA MET A 92 14.14 3.40 6.64
C MET A 92 13.55 4.22 7.78
N HIS A 93 12.21 4.24 7.93
CA HIS A 93 11.53 5.06 8.93
C HIS A 93 11.58 4.47 10.33
N LYS A 94 11.97 3.20 10.48
CA LYS A 94 12.01 2.48 11.76
C LYS A 94 10.69 2.58 12.54
N ILE A 95 9.56 2.67 11.82
CA ILE A 95 8.23 2.69 12.41
C ILE A 95 7.96 1.31 13.01
N LYS A 96 7.50 1.31 14.27
CA LYS A 96 7.16 0.07 14.97
C LYS A 96 5.91 -0.54 14.33
N ARG A 97 6.02 -1.79 13.90
CA ARG A 97 4.93 -2.59 13.33
C ARG A 97 4.25 -3.39 14.43
N ILE A 98 2.97 -3.16 14.62
CA ILE A 98 2.14 -3.68 15.70
C ILE A 98 1.22 -4.79 15.17
N THR A 99 0.47 -4.51 14.10
CA THR A 99 -0.50 -5.46 13.55
C THR A 99 0.17 -6.50 12.64
N PRO A 100 -0.49 -7.64 12.36
CA PRO A 100 -0.02 -8.59 11.36
C PRO A 100 0.15 -7.94 9.97
N LEU A 101 -0.78 -7.07 9.57
CA LEU A 101 -0.73 -6.35 8.30
C LEU A 101 0.49 -5.42 8.19
N GLU A 102 0.87 -4.75 9.28
CA GLU A 102 2.04 -3.87 9.31
C GLU A 102 3.37 -4.64 9.29
N LYS A 103 3.38 -5.91 9.70
CA LYS A 103 4.60 -6.72 9.89
C LYS A 103 5.15 -7.37 8.62
N LEU A 104 4.44 -7.21 7.51
CA LEU A 104 4.76 -7.80 6.21
C LEU A 104 5.28 -6.72 5.25
#